data_AF-A0A5D3JJM3-F1
#
_entry.id   AF-A0A5D3JJM3-F1
#
_cell.length_a   1.000
_cell.length_b   1.000
_cell.length_c   1.000
_cell.angle_alpha   90.00
_cell.angle_beta   90.00
_cell.angle_gamma   90.00
#
_symmetry.space_group_name_H-M   'P 1'
#
loop_
_entity.id
_entity.type
_entity.pdbx_description
1 polymer ?
#
loop_
_entity_poly.entity_id
_entity_poly.type
_entity_poly.pdbx_seq_one_letter_code
_entity_poly.pdbx_strand_id
1 'polypeptide(L)'
;MKTLMNFIVLIIPTFFSMKSFAENKLCEANTTFFFANNKAHTKSVELCYEKKGVKYIFGPEGKPEITLEVSREKIIYEYENGCENITIPNGKTDYYIYQCGSAPQTDPTLQVNQYGNPVATIELDGKDGKYLNAISDAGYE
;
A
#
# COMPACT_ATOMS: atom_id res chain seq x y z
N MET A 1 63.38 -18.03 7.10
CA MET A 1 62.30 -18.01 6.09
C MET A 1 60.99 -18.12 6.82
N LYS A 2 60.09 -17.14 6.66
CA LYS A 2 58.81 -17.04 7.36
C LYS A 2 57.77 -17.87 6.60
N THR A 3 57.17 -18.85 7.27
CA THR A 3 56.07 -19.67 6.75
C THR A 3 54.83 -18.80 6.58
N LEU A 4 54.42 -18.57 5.34
CA LEU A 4 53.17 -17.89 5.00
C LEU A 4 52.02 -18.87 5.25
N MET A 5 51.28 -18.62 6.33
CA MET A 5 50.08 -19.34 6.70
C MET A 5 48.95 -18.86 5.77
N ASN A 6 48.49 -19.74 4.88
CA ASN A 6 47.48 -19.45 3.88
C ASN A 6 46.09 -19.46 4.55
N PHE A 7 45.57 -18.29 4.93
CA PHE A 7 44.19 -18.14 5.42
C PHE A 7 43.23 -18.10 4.23
N ILE A 8 42.57 -19.23 3.95
CA ILE A 8 41.42 -19.26 3.04
C ILE A 8 40.23 -18.71 3.83
N VAL A 9 39.90 -17.43 3.62
CA VAL A 9 38.66 -16.84 4.11
C VAL A 9 37.52 -17.37 3.24
N LEU A 10 36.78 -18.32 3.78
CA LEU A 10 35.53 -18.82 3.21
C LEU A 10 34.47 -17.71 3.35
N ILE A 11 34.33 -16.89 2.31
CA ILE A 11 33.23 -15.93 2.21
C ILE A 11 31.97 -16.77 1.98
N ILE A 12 31.21 -17.01 3.04
CA ILE A 12 29.86 -17.57 2.93
C ILE A 12 29.00 -16.46 2.31
N PRO A 13 28.52 -16.60 1.06
CA PRO A 13 27.49 -15.69 0.59
C PRO A 13 26.27 -15.99 1.44
N THR A 14 25.98 -15.12 2.41
CA THR A 14 24.65 -15.08 3.01
C THR A 14 23.71 -14.75 1.87
N PHE A 15 23.08 -15.78 1.31
CA PHE A 15 21.91 -15.62 0.48
C PHE A 15 20.93 -14.81 1.30
N PHE A 16 20.89 -13.49 1.05
CA PHE A 16 19.75 -12.68 1.43
C PHE A 16 18.60 -13.33 0.70
N SER A 17 17.88 -14.18 1.44
CA SER A 17 16.63 -14.76 1.02
C SER A 17 15.69 -13.57 0.92
N MET A 18 15.70 -12.90 -0.24
CA MET A 18 14.63 -12.01 -0.64
C MET A 18 13.40 -12.90 -0.61
N LYS A 19 12.59 -12.76 0.43
CA LYS A 19 11.27 -13.36 0.43
C LYS A 19 10.59 -12.73 -0.76
N SER A 20 10.43 -13.50 -1.84
CA SER A 20 9.46 -13.18 -2.88
C SER A 20 8.17 -12.88 -2.14
N PHE A 21 7.73 -11.62 -2.17
CA PHE A 21 6.38 -11.26 -1.74
C PHE A 21 5.44 -12.08 -2.61
N ALA A 22 4.86 -13.11 -2.02
CA ALA A 22 4.02 -14.05 -2.73
C ALA A 22 2.59 -13.56 -2.56
N GLU A 23 2.17 -12.58 -3.38
CA GLU A 23 0.91 -11.80 -3.31
C GLU A 23 -0.30 -12.54 -2.65
N ASN A 24 -0.30 -12.72 -1.34
CA ASN A 24 -1.39 -13.34 -0.59
C ASN A 24 -2.24 -12.21 -0.01
N LYS A 25 -3.03 -11.62 -0.91
CA LYS A 25 -3.90 -10.48 -0.63
C LYS A 25 -4.94 -10.85 0.42
N LEU A 26 -5.22 -9.93 1.32
CA LEU A 26 -6.21 -10.09 2.38
C LEU A 26 -7.62 -9.69 1.92
N CYS A 27 -7.71 -8.87 0.88
CA CYS A 27 -8.93 -8.61 0.13
C CYS A 27 -9.12 -9.64 -0.99
N GLU A 28 -10.38 -10.03 -1.25
CA GLU A 28 -10.72 -10.86 -2.41
C GLU A 28 -10.56 -10.05 -3.71
N ALA A 29 -10.08 -10.69 -4.77
CA ALA A 29 -9.72 -10.00 -6.02
C ALA A 29 -10.93 -9.28 -6.69
N ASN A 30 -12.14 -9.82 -6.55
CA ASN A 30 -13.37 -9.27 -7.11
C ASN A 30 -13.98 -8.11 -6.28
N THR A 31 -13.51 -7.90 -5.05
CA THR A 31 -13.98 -6.82 -4.18
C THR A 31 -12.92 -5.74 -3.97
N THR A 32 -11.67 -6.02 -4.33
CA THR A 32 -10.54 -5.08 -4.24
C THR A 32 -10.67 -4.00 -5.29
N PHE A 33 -10.68 -2.73 -4.86
CA PHE A 33 -10.71 -1.57 -5.75
C PHE A 33 -9.49 -0.66 -5.59
N PHE A 34 -8.64 -0.91 -4.59
CA PHE A 34 -7.32 -0.27 -4.48
C PHE A 34 -6.33 -1.24 -3.85
N PHE A 35 -5.15 -1.34 -4.45
CA PHE A 35 -4.04 -2.12 -3.93
C PHE A 35 -2.73 -1.43 -4.31
N ALA A 36 -1.85 -1.20 -3.34
CA ALA A 36 -0.48 -0.81 -3.65
C ALA A 36 0.48 -1.28 -2.57
N ASN A 37 1.69 -1.64 -2.98
CA ASN A 37 2.79 -1.91 -2.07
C ASN A 37 3.48 -0.59 -1.68
N ASN A 38 4.17 -0.55 -0.54
CA ASN A 38 5.17 0.50 -0.34
C ASN A 38 6.37 0.29 -1.26
N LYS A 39 7.21 1.32 -1.47
CA LYS A 39 8.41 1.22 -2.32
C LYS A 39 9.38 0.09 -1.96
N ALA A 40 9.43 -0.29 -0.69
CA ALA A 40 10.27 -1.38 -0.22
C ALA A 40 9.66 -2.78 -0.44
N HIS A 41 8.41 -2.88 -0.91
CA HIS A 41 7.66 -4.12 -1.05
C HIS A 41 7.71 -4.95 0.24
N THR A 42 7.38 -4.31 1.36
CA THR A 42 7.33 -4.92 2.71
C THR A 42 5.98 -4.78 3.38
N LYS A 43 5.13 -3.87 2.87
CA LYS A 43 3.78 -3.63 3.33
C LYS A 43 2.89 -3.29 2.13
N SER A 44 1.63 -3.68 2.21
CA SER A 44 0.59 -3.27 1.27
C SER A 44 -0.42 -2.35 1.96
N VAL A 45 -1.11 -1.58 1.14
CA VAL A 45 -2.41 -0.99 1.45
C VAL A 45 -3.44 -1.63 0.52
N GLU A 46 -4.56 -2.03 1.10
CA GLU A 46 -5.64 -2.75 0.44
C GLU A 46 -6.98 -2.11 0.82
N LEU A 47 -7.78 -1.77 -0.19
CA LEU A 47 -9.18 -1.41 -0.03
C LEU A 47 -10.06 -2.40 -0.78
N CYS A 48 -11.04 -2.97 -0.08
CA CYS A 48 -12.06 -3.79 -0.69
C CYS A 48 -13.46 -3.50 -0.18
N TYR A 49 -14.45 -3.75 -1.03
CA TYR A 49 -15.85 -3.70 -0.67
C TYR A 49 -16.25 -4.87 0.22
N GLU A 50 -16.96 -4.55 1.29
CA GLU A 50 -17.61 -5.49 2.20
C GLU A 50 -19.11 -5.21 2.23
N LYS A 51 -19.91 -6.16 2.73
CA LYS A 51 -21.38 -6.01 2.81
C LYS A 51 -21.85 -4.73 3.52
N LYS A 52 -21.05 -4.21 4.45
CA LYS A 52 -21.40 -3.05 5.29
C LYS A 52 -20.56 -1.81 5.00
N GLY A 53 -19.65 -1.84 4.02
CA GLY A 53 -18.76 -0.71 3.78
C GLY A 53 -17.49 -1.07 3.03
N VAL A 54 -16.40 -0.43 3.42
CA VAL A 54 -15.07 -0.63 2.89
C VAL A 54 -14.17 -1.18 3.99
N LYS A 55 -13.44 -2.23 3.67
CA LYS A 55 -12.35 -2.75 4.50
C LYS A 55 -11.05 -2.10 4.07
N TYR A 56 -10.41 -1.40 5.00
CA TYR A 56 -9.07 -0.85 4.85
C TYR A 56 -8.08 -1.75 5.58
N ILE A 57 -7.01 -2.13 4.88
CA ILE A 57 -5.95 -2.97 5.45
C ILE A 57 -4.61 -2.32 5.13
N PHE A 58 -3.73 -2.27 6.13
CA PHE A 58 -2.35 -1.84 5.94
C PHE A 58 -1.39 -2.70 6.76
N GLY A 59 -0.26 -3.09 6.16
CA GLY A 59 0.81 -3.80 6.85
C GLY A 59 1.45 -4.90 6.01
N PRO A 60 2.32 -5.72 6.61
CA PRO A 60 2.89 -6.89 5.95
C PRO A 60 1.83 -7.91 5.55
N GLU A 61 2.10 -8.64 4.47
CA GLU A 61 1.27 -9.74 3.99
C GLU A 61 1.05 -10.80 5.08
N GLY A 62 -0.21 -11.25 5.24
CA GLY A 62 -0.60 -12.24 6.25
C GLY A 62 -0.52 -11.77 7.71
N LYS A 63 -0.02 -10.56 7.97
CA LYS A 63 0.07 -9.97 9.32
C LYS A 63 -0.23 -8.47 9.28
N PRO A 64 -1.49 -8.08 8.99
CA PRO A 64 -1.86 -6.68 8.89
C PRO A 64 -1.61 -5.96 10.23
N GLU A 65 -1.09 -4.75 10.14
CA GLU A 65 -0.89 -3.87 11.29
C GLU A 65 -2.16 -3.07 11.59
N ILE A 66 -2.91 -2.76 10.54
CA ILE A 66 -4.16 -2.02 10.60
C ILE A 66 -5.20 -2.80 9.80
N THR A 67 -6.37 -2.99 10.39
CA THR A 67 -7.56 -3.50 9.71
C THR A 67 -8.75 -2.75 10.25
N LEU A 68 -9.47 -2.07 9.36
CA LEU A 68 -10.61 -1.23 9.70
C LEU A 68 -11.75 -1.55 8.77
N GLU A 69 -12.96 -1.60 9.31
CA GLU A 69 -14.18 -1.59 8.52
C GLU A 69 -14.85 -0.23 8.71
N VAL A 70 -15.00 0.49 7.61
CA VAL A 70 -15.57 1.83 7.60
C VAL A 70 -16.80 1.80 6.70
N SER A 71 -17.90 2.34 7.23
CA SER A 71 -19.15 2.37 6.48
C SER A 71 -19.01 3.22 5.21
N ARG A 72 -19.66 2.78 4.12
CA ARG A 72 -19.45 3.37 2.78
C ARG A 72 -19.76 4.87 2.75
N GLU A 73 -20.77 5.32 3.49
CA GLU A 73 -21.18 6.73 3.57
C GLU A 73 -20.19 7.63 4.31
N LYS A 74 -19.19 7.07 4.98
CA LYS A 74 -18.13 7.82 5.65
C LYS A 74 -16.86 7.95 4.83
N ILE A 75 -16.68 7.09 3.83
CA ILE A 75 -15.53 7.21 2.92
C ILE A 75 -15.77 8.42 2.03
N ILE A 76 -14.76 9.28 1.93
CA ILE A 76 -14.81 10.45 1.06
C ILE A 76 -13.96 10.15 -0.17
N TYR A 77 -14.56 10.30 -1.34
CA TYR A 77 -13.92 10.16 -2.64
C TYR A 77 -13.98 11.51 -3.34
N GLU A 78 -12.84 12.00 -3.82
CA GLU A 78 -12.78 13.23 -4.59
C GLU A 78 -11.94 13.00 -5.84
N TYR A 79 -12.43 13.54 -6.97
CA TYR A 79 -11.70 13.57 -8.23
C TYR A 79 -11.66 15.01 -8.73
N GLU A 80 -10.46 15.57 -8.87
CA GLU A 80 -10.27 16.93 -9.33
C GLU A 80 -9.01 17.02 -10.19
N ASN A 81 -9.11 17.65 -11.37
CA ASN A 81 -7.99 17.94 -12.26
C ASN A 81 -7.09 16.73 -12.61
N GLY A 82 -7.67 15.53 -12.72
CA GLY A 82 -6.92 14.30 -13.01
C GLY A 82 -6.20 13.71 -11.80
N CYS A 83 -6.55 14.17 -10.60
CA CYS A 83 -6.12 13.60 -9.33
C CYS A 83 -7.30 12.97 -8.61
N GLU A 84 -7.06 11.79 -8.06
CA GLU A 84 -8.02 11.01 -7.28
C GLU A 84 -7.56 10.95 -5.83
N ASN A 85 -8.50 11.07 -4.90
CA ASN A 85 -8.22 10.84 -3.50
C ASN A 85 -9.31 10.02 -2.79
N ILE A 86 -8.88 9.28 -1.77
CA ILE A 86 -9.74 8.51 -0.88
C ILE A 86 -9.38 8.87 0.55
N THR A 87 -10.35 9.32 1.33
CA THR A 87 -10.20 9.49 2.77
C THR A 87 -10.95 8.40 3.51
N ILE A 88 -10.22 7.61 4.31
CA ILE A 88 -10.77 6.59 5.21
C ILE A 88 -10.74 7.13 6.66
N PRO A 89 -11.87 7.64 7.19
CA PRO A 89 -11.90 8.19 8.54
C PRO A 89 -11.91 7.10 9.63
N ASN A 90 -11.18 7.35 10.70
CA ASN A 90 -11.10 6.53 11.90
C ASN A 90 -11.01 7.40 13.18
N GLY A 91 -12.12 8.06 13.52
CA GLY A 91 -12.19 8.93 14.68
C GLY A 91 -11.38 10.22 14.50
N LYS A 92 -10.26 10.33 15.22
CA LYS A 92 -9.32 11.48 15.15
C LYS A 92 -8.16 11.23 14.18
N THR A 93 -8.13 10.07 13.55
CA THR A 93 -7.14 9.69 12.55
C THR A 93 -7.86 9.42 11.24
N ASP A 94 -7.30 9.84 10.12
CA ASP A 94 -7.76 9.44 8.80
C ASP A 94 -6.57 8.97 7.95
N TYR A 95 -6.87 8.07 7.03
CA TYR A 95 -5.92 7.54 6.06
C TYR A 95 -6.31 8.10 4.71
N TYR A 96 -5.44 8.94 4.17
CA TYR A 96 -5.65 9.67 2.93
C TYR A 96 -4.78 9.07 1.84
N ILE A 97 -5.41 8.50 0.82
CA ILE A 97 -4.74 7.96 -0.35
C ILE A 97 -4.89 8.99 -1.46
N TYR A 98 -3.77 9.33 -2.11
CA TYR A 98 -3.73 10.34 -3.17
C TYR A 98 -2.94 9.86 -4.37
N GLN A 99 -3.47 10.11 -5.56
CA GLN A 99 -2.83 9.80 -6.83
C GLN A 99 -3.17 10.86 -7.87
N CYS A 100 -2.20 11.24 -8.72
CA CYS A 100 -2.43 12.09 -9.89
C CYS A 100 -1.95 11.46 -11.19
N GLY A 101 -2.60 11.88 -12.27
CA GLY A 101 -2.05 11.78 -13.62
C GLY A 101 -2.47 10.53 -14.40
N SER A 102 -2.77 10.76 -15.67
CA SER A 102 -3.06 9.74 -16.68
C SER A 102 -1.80 9.20 -17.37
N ALA A 103 -0.65 9.89 -17.31
CA ALA A 103 0.70 9.41 -17.64
C ALA A 103 1.77 10.52 -17.50
N PRO A 104 3.01 10.23 -17.06
CA PRO A 104 3.38 9.02 -16.34
C PRO A 104 2.66 9.02 -14.99
N GLN A 105 2.03 7.89 -14.63
CA GLN A 105 1.35 7.75 -13.33
C GLN A 105 2.31 8.19 -12.23
N THR A 106 1.97 9.25 -11.48
CA THR A 106 2.70 9.53 -10.25
C THR A 106 2.38 8.40 -9.28
N ASP A 107 3.42 7.93 -8.61
CA ASP A 107 3.27 6.94 -7.55
C ASP A 107 2.26 7.45 -6.50
N PRO A 108 1.25 6.63 -6.12
CA PRO A 108 0.31 7.03 -5.09
C PRO A 108 1.01 7.28 -3.76
N THR A 109 0.38 8.06 -2.90
CA THR A 109 0.82 8.23 -1.51
C THR A 109 -0.26 7.81 -0.54
N LEU A 110 0.15 7.25 0.59
CA LEU A 110 -0.69 7.06 1.78
C LEU A 110 -0.23 8.04 2.85
N GLN A 111 -1.07 9.01 3.16
CA GLN A 111 -0.87 9.96 4.24
C GLN A 111 -1.73 9.56 5.44
N VAL A 112 -1.14 9.60 6.63
CA VAL A 112 -1.86 9.46 7.89
C VAL A 112 -2.02 10.84 8.50
N ASN A 113 -3.25 11.24 8.72
CA ASN A 113 -3.58 12.50 9.39
C ASN A 113 -4.04 12.23 10.82
N GLN A 114 -3.61 13.05 11.78
CA GLN A 114 -4.15 13.07 13.13
C GLN A 114 -4.68 14.47 13.42
N TYR A 115 -5.95 14.54 13.86
CA TYR A 115 -6.65 15.80 14.10
C TYR A 115 -6.60 16.75 12.88
N GLY A 116 -6.70 16.18 11.67
CA GLY A 116 -6.61 16.92 10.40
C GLY A 116 -5.20 17.35 9.99
N ASN A 117 -4.15 16.97 10.74
CA ASN A 117 -2.77 17.33 10.42
C ASN A 117 -1.97 16.09 9.95
N PRO A 118 -1.17 16.19 8.88
CA PRO A 118 -0.32 15.08 8.43
C PRO A 118 0.73 14.71 9.49
N VAL A 119 0.82 13.43 9.84
CA VAL A 119 1.83 12.90 10.78
C VAL A 119 2.75 11.86 10.15
N ALA A 120 2.36 11.27 9.02
CA ALA A 120 3.20 10.37 8.24
C ALA A 120 2.73 10.36 6.78
N THR A 121 3.68 10.18 5.85
CA THR A 121 3.40 9.95 4.44
C THR A 121 4.26 8.80 3.96
N ILE A 122 3.65 7.86 3.24
CA ILE A 122 4.27 6.66 2.70
C ILE A 122 4.11 6.72 1.18
N GLU A 123 5.24 6.64 0.47
CA GLU A 123 5.23 6.45 -0.97
C GLU A 123 4.86 5.00 -1.30
N LEU A 124 3.88 4.87 -2.18
CA LEU A 124 3.41 3.59 -2.67
C LEU A 124 4.04 3.32 -4.05
N ASP A 125 4.10 2.06 -4.44
CA ASP A 125 4.57 1.66 -5.75
C ASP A 125 3.37 1.53 -6.69
N GLY A 126 3.14 2.58 -7.50
CA GLY A 126 2.03 2.65 -8.44
C GLY A 126 2.27 1.90 -9.75
N LYS A 127 3.48 1.37 -9.96
CA LYS A 127 3.89 0.71 -11.22
C LYS A 127 3.45 -0.74 -11.35
N ASP A 128 2.66 -1.25 -10.40
CA ASP A 128 2.17 -2.61 -10.46
C ASP A 128 0.98 -2.69 -11.43
N GLY A 129 1.29 -2.78 -12.73
CA GLY A 129 0.34 -2.71 -13.85
C GLY A 129 -0.72 -3.82 -13.92
N LYS A 130 -0.90 -4.58 -12.85
CA LYS A 130 -1.91 -5.64 -12.67
C LYS A 130 -3.15 -5.17 -11.90
N TYR A 131 -3.13 -3.99 -11.27
CA TYR A 131 -4.16 -3.64 -10.29
C TYR A 131 -4.80 -2.26 -10.54
N LEU A 132 -6.11 -2.21 -10.26
CA LEU A 132 -6.98 -1.05 -10.40
C LEU A 132 -6.46 0.10 -9.52
N ASN A 133 -5.70 1.00 -10.15
CA ASN A 133 -5.47 2.38 -9.69
C ASN A 133 -6.62 3.26 -10.21
N ALA A 134 -7.85 2.82 -9.99
CA ALA A 134 -9.02 3.46 -10.54
C ALA A 134 -9.99 3.69 -9.39
N ILE A 135 -9.70 4.74 -8.63
CA ILE A 135 -10.64 5.24 -7.63
C ILE A 135 -11.94 5.64 -8.34
N SER A 136 -11.85 6.04 -9.62
CA SER A 136 -12.97 6.31 -10.55
C SER A 136 -13.69 5.06 -11.11
N ASP A 137 -13.01 3.98 -11.53
CA ASP A 137 -13.68 2.77 -12.07
C ASP A 137 -14.43 1.97 -11.00
N ALA A 138 -14.27 2.32 -9.72
CA ALA A 138 -14.95 1.70 -8.59
C ALA A 138 -16.47 1.99 -8.54
N GLY A 139 -17.01 2.73 -9.53
CA GLY A 139 -18.46 2.93 -9.72
C GLY A 139 -19.06 4.00 -8.80
N TYR A 140 -18.28 5.04 -8.48
CA TYR A 140 -18.77 6.24 -7.82
C TYR A 140 -19.04 7.33 -8.88
N GLU A 141 -20.06 7.11 -9.72
CA GLU A 141 -20.76 8.19 -10.44
C GLU A 141 -22.05 8.56 -9.71
#